data_AF-A0A438BRI7-F1
#
_entry.id   AF-A0A438BRI7-F1
#
_cell.length_a   1.000
_cell.length_b   1.000
_cell.length_c   1.000
_cell.angle_alpha   90.00
_cell.angle_beta   90.00
_cell.angle_gamma   90.00
#
_symmetry.space_group_name_H-M   'P 1'
#
loop_
_entity.id
_entity.type
_entity.pdbx_description
1 polymer ?
#
loop_
_entity_poly.entity_id
_entity_poly.type
_entity_poly.pdbx_seq_one_letter_code
_entity_poly.pdbx_strand_id
1 'polypeptide(L)'
;MYQKVFIHLEILPVFSSLCALPIGEYAAVTLLMFFGLKSIKDAWDLPSIVVKSGDKSGPELDEFVEAEELVKEKVSKRLTNPLEIVWKSFSLVFFAEWGDRSMLATIALGAAQSPWGVASGAIAGHLFATTIAILGGAFLANYISEKLVGYLGGALFLVFCCSHIFWSFLINS
;
A
#
# COMPACT_ATOMS: atom_id res chain seq x y z
N MET A 1 17.33 -33.16 10.72
CA MET A 1 17.93 -32.37 11.83
C MET A 1 18.76 -31.17 11.35
N TYR A 2 19.18 -31.10 10.07
CA TYR A 2 19.92 -29.95 9.52
C TYR A 2 19.05 -28.80 8.96
N GLN A 3 17.73 -28.99 8.80
CA GLN A 3 16.83 -27.95 8.28
C GLN A 3 16.44 -26.87 9.32
N LYS A 4 16.70 -27.10 10.61
CA LYS A 4 16.19 -26.28 11.72
C LYS A 4 17.18 -25.23 12.26
N VAL A 5 18.41 -25.21 11.74
CA VAL A 5 19.50 -24.34 12.24
C VAL A 5 19.85 -23.22 11.25
N PHE A 6 19.67 -23.41 9.94
CA PHE A 6 20.04 -22.41 8.92
C PHE A 6 19.02 -21.26 8.74
N ILE A 7 17.80 -21.39 9.29
CA ILE A 7 16.74 -20.37 9.14
C ILE A 7 16.74 -19.38 10.31
N HIS A 8 17.51 -19.62 11.38
CA HIS A 8 17.35 -18.86 12.62
C HIS A 8 18.44 -17.83 12.98
N LEU A 9 19.57 -17.77 12.29
CA LEU A 9 20.60 -16.78 12.58
C LEU A 9 21.25 -16.28 11.29
N GLU A 10 21.48 -14.95 11.21
CA GLU A 10 22.26 -14.18 10.23
C GLU A 10 21.53 -13.37 9.14
N ILE A 11 20.28 -13.66 8.76
CA ILE A 11 19.59 -12.87 7.69
C ILE A 11 18.81 -11.66 8.24
N LEU A 12 18.43 -11.65 9.53
CA LEU A 12 17.65 -10.56 10.12
C LEU A 12 18.42 -9.24 10.35
N PRO A 13 19.69 -9.23 10.83
CA PRO A 13 20.38 -7.96 11.09
C PRO A 13 21.01 -7.32 9.84
N VAL A 14 21.44 -8.10 8.85
CA VAL A 14 22.07 -7.56 7.63
C VAL A 14 21.05 -6.87 6.72
N PHE A 15 19.84 -7.39 6.62
CA PHE A 15 18.75 -6.75 5.86
C PHE A 15 18.16 -5.53 6.58
N SER A 16 18.18 -5.52 7.93
CA SER A 16 17.77 -4.37 8.73
C SER A 16 18.77 -3.21 8.63
N SER A 17 20.07 -3.49 8.56
CA SER A 17 21.12 -2.45 8.52
C SER A 17 21.41 -1.90 7.13
N LEU A 18 21.18 -2.64 6.03
CA LEU A 18 21.36 -2.10 4.67
C LEU A 18 20.20 -1.21 4.19
N CYS A 19 18.99 -1.39 4.73
CA CYS A 19 17.83 -0.51 4.47
C CYS A 19 17.75 0.69 5.44
N ALA A 20 18.53 0.70 6.51
CA ALA A 20 18.63 1.79 7.48
C ALA A 20 19.54 2.92 6.95
N LEU A 21 19.24 3.46 5.78
CA LEU A 21 19.73 4.80 5.49
C LEU A 21 19.03 5.75 6.47
N PRO A 22 19.76 6.62 7.19
CA PRO A 22 19.14 7.61 8.08
C PRO A 22 18.08 8.44 7.35
N ILE A 23 18.28 8.68 6.05
CA ILE A 23 17.31 9.34 5.16
C ILE A 23 15.93 8.67 5.20
N GLY A 24 15.85 7.34 5.22
CA GLY A 24 14.57 6.63 5.20
C GLY A 24 13.77 6.80 6.48
N GLU A 25 14.44 6.82 7.63
CA GLU A 25 13.80 7.04 8.93
C GLU A 25 13.28 8.48 9.05
N TYR A 26 14.10 9.47 8.71
CA TYR A 26 13.68 10.87 8.72
C TYR A 26 12.58 11.15 7.67
N ALA A 27 12.67 10.54 6.48
CA ALA A 27 11.64 10.64 5.46
C ALA A 27 10.31 10.01 5.92
N ALA A 28 10.35 8.83 6.53
CA ALA A 28 9.15 8.20 7.06
C ALA A 28 8.49 9.05 8.15
N VAL A 29 9.26 9.56 9.11
CA VAL A 29 8.72 10.41 10.20
C VAL A 29 8.11 11.70 9.64
N THR A 30 8.80 12.37 8.72
CA THR A 30 8.30 13.62 8.11
C THR A 30 7.05 13.39 7.27
N LEU A 31 7.02 12.33 6.45
CA LEU A 31 5.84 11.99 5.64
C LEU A 31 4.65 11.57 6.51
N LEU A 32 4.86 10.71 7.50
CA LEU A 32 3.79 10.26 8.40
C LEU A 32 3.21 11.41 9.21
N MET A 33 4.04 12.33 9.69
CA MET A 33 3.57 13.53 10.40
C MET A 33 2.81 14.47 9.46
N PHE A 34 3.32 14.72 8.25
CA PHE A 34 2.65 15.57 7.26
C PHE A 34 1.31 15.01 6.82
N PHE A 35 1.24 13.74 6.41
CA PHE A 35 0.00 13.08 6.00
C PHE A 35 -0.97 12.91 7.16
N GLY A 36 -0.48 12.62 8.37
CA GLY A 36 -1.33 12.51 9.56
C GLY A 36 -2.06 13.82 9.88
N LEU A 37 -1.34 14.94 9.90
CA LEU A 37 -1.93 16.26 10.16
C LEU A 37 -2.83 16.72 9.01
N LYS A 38 -2.39 16.53 7.76
CA LYS A 38 -3.21 16.84 6.58
C LYS A 38 -4.53 16.08 6.61
N SER A 39 -4.52 14.76 6.84
CA SER A 39 -5.73 13.92 6.88
C SER A 39 -6.73 14.36 7.96
N ILE A 40 -6.25 14.85 9.12
CA ILE A 40 -7.12 15.38 10.19
C ILE A 40 -7.70 16.75 9.80
N LYS A 41 -6.89 17.61 9.16
CA LYS A 41 -7.34 18.91 8.68
C LYS A 41 -8.40 18.76 7.59
N ASP A 42 -8.16 17.89 6.62
CA ASP A 42 -9.10 17.59 5.54
C ASP A 42 -10.40 17.00 6.11
N ALA A 43 -10.32 16.14 7.13
CA ALA A 43 -11.50 15.63 7.82
C ALA A 43 -12.32 16.71 8.55
N TRP A 44 -11.67 17.75 9.09
CA TRP A 44 -12.30 18.85 9.80
C TRP A 44 -12.92 19.89 8.86
N ASP A 45 -12.30 20.14 7.72
CA ASP A 45 -12.76 21.15 6.74
C ASP A 45 -14.00 20.70 5.95
N LEU A 46 -14.36 19.42 6.02
CA LEU A 46 -15.58 18.92 5.42
C LEU A 46 -16.82 19.57 6.07
N PRO A 47 -17.68 20.29 5.30
CA PRO A 47 -18.82 21.02 5.85
C PRO A 47 -19.80 20.07 6.56
N SER A 48 -20.31 20.48 7.71
CA SER A 48 -21.20 19.70 8.59
C SER A 48 -22.61 19.45 8.04
N ILE A 49 -22.97 20.06 6.90
CA ILE A 49 -24.30 19.96 6.28
C ILE A 49 -24.50 18.73 5.39
N VAL A 50 -23.46 17.97 5.04
CA VAL A 50 -23.56 16.70 4.30
C VAL A 50 -23.94 15.54 5.25
N VAL A 51 -24.92 15.76 6.13
CA VAL A 51 -25.58 14.67 6.87
C VAL A 51 -26.83 14.18 6.12
N LYS A 52 -27.16 14.77 4.98
CA LYS A 52 -28.17 14.25 4.05
C LYS A 52 -27.81 14.66 2.64
N SER A 53 -28.30 13.88 1.69
CA SER A 53 -28.14 13.98 0.22
C SER A 53 -26.74 13.72 -0.32
N GLY A 54 -26.64 12.64 -1.10
CA GLY A 54 -25.52 12.40 -1.99
C GLY A 54 -25.51 13.44 -3.10
N ASP A 55 -24.78 14.52 -2.87
CA ASP A 55 -24.38 15.45 -3.92
C ASP A 55 -22.86 15.54 -3.94
N LYS A 56 -22.32 15.05 -5.05
CA LYS A 56 -20.90 14.82 -5.31
C LYS A 56 -20.37 16.04 -6.06
N SER A 57 -19.86 17.03 -5.35
CA SER A 57 -19.12 18.13 -5.98
C SER A 57 -18.24 18.83 -4.94
N GLY A 58 -17.13 18.19 -4.60
CA GLY A 58 -16.04 18.84 -3.88
C GLY A 58 -14.94 19.21 -4.89
N PRO A 59 -14.36 20.43 -4.84
CA PRO A 59 -13.39 20.92 -5.82
C PRO A 59 -12.11 20.07 -5.94
N GLU A 60 -11.76 19.26 -4.94
CA GLU A 60 -10.64 18.31 -5.05
C GLU A 60 -10.95 17.13 -5.96
N LEU A 61 -12.18 16.59 -5.94
CA LEU A 61 -12.57 15.49 -6.82
C LEU A 61 -12.50 15.91 -8.29
N ASP A 62 -12.82 17.17 -8.60
CA ASP A 62 -12.71 17.71 -9.96
C ASP A 62 -11.24 17.81 -10.41
N GLU A 63 -10.31 18.26 -9.55
CA GLU A 63 -8.88 18.29 -9.86
C GLU A 63 -8.26 16.88 -10.02
N PHE A 64 -8.66 15.91 -9.19
CA PHE A 64 -8.21 14.52 -9.32
C PHE A 64 -8.75 13.86 -10.60
N VAL A 65 -10.03 14.09 -10.94
CA VAL A 65 -10.64 13.56 -12.16
C VAL A 65 -10.00 14.18 -13.41
N GLU A 66 -9.67 15.47 -13.39
CA GLU A 66 -8.94 16.12 -14.47
C GLU A 66 -7.51 15.57 -14.59
N ALA A 67 -6.79 15.39 -13.48
CA ALA A 67 -5.47 14.77 -13.50
C ALA A 67 -5.51 13.33 -14.03
N GLU A 68 -6.52 12.55 -13.65
CA GLU A 68 -6.74 11.19 -14.16
C GLU A 68 -7.09 11.18 -15.66
N GLU A 69 -7.97 12.07 -16.14
CA GLU A 69 -8.29 12.19 -17.57
C GLU A 69 -7.04 12.55 -18.39
N LEU A 70 -6.22 13.47 -17.92
CA LEU A 70 -5.03 13.95 -18.61
C LEU A 70 -3.94 12.88 -18.64
N VAL A 71 -3.79 12.11 -17.56
CA VAL A 71 -2.91 10.93 -17.52
C VAL A 71 -3.46 9.85 -18.45
N LYS A 72 -4.75 9.55 -18.40
CA LYS A 72 -5.39 8.49 -19.19
C LYS A 72 -5.41 8.83 -20.68
N GLU A 73 -5.55 10.10 -21.06
CA GLU A 73 -5.42 10.58 -22.44
C GLU A 73 -3.97 10.45 -22.94
N LYS A 74 -2.98 10.89 -22.16
CA LYS A 74 -1.55 10.76 -22.51
C LYS A 74 -1.11 9.30 -22.59
N VAL A 75 -1.59 8.48 -21.65
CA VAL A 75 -1.36 7.04 -21.61
C VAL A 75 -2.05 6.39 -22.79
N SER A 76 -3.33 6.66 -23.05
CA SER A 76 -4.08 6.07 -24.17
C SER A 76 -3.52 6.47 -25.54
N LYS A 77 -3.05 7.72 -25.73
CA LYS A 77 -2.36 8.15 -26.96
C LYS A 77 -1.00 7.46 -27.16
N ARG A 78 -0.35 7.05 -26.07
CA ARG A 78 0.92 6.28 -26.08
C ARG A 78 0.70 4.77 -26.13
N LEU A 79 -0.51 4.26 -25.90
CA LEU A 79 -0.82 2.84 -25.70
C LEU A 79 -1.82 2.30 -26.74
N THR A 80 -1.50 2.43 -28.02
CA THR A 80 -2.35 1.88 -29.09
C THR A 80 -2.12 0.39 -29.32
N ASN A 81 -1.01 -0.18 -28.81
CA ASN A 81 -0.66 -1.58 -29.01
C ASN A 81 -1.00 -2.42 -27.76
N PRO A 82 -1.79 -3.50 -27.89
CA PRO A 82 -2.16 -4.36 -26.75
C PRO A 82 -0.94 -5.01 -26.08
N LEU A 83 0.11 -5.32 -26.84
CA LEU A 83 1.36 -5.83 -26.29
C LEU A 83 2.14 -4.77 -25.50
N GLU A 84 2.04 -3.50 -25.88
CA GLU A 84 2.70 -2.41 -25.16
C GLU A 84 2.02 -2.14 -23.82
N ILE A 85 0.70 -2.29 -23.77
CA ILE A 85 -0.09 -2.24 -22.52
C ILE A 85 0.36 -3.36 -21.59
N VAL A 86 0.37 -4.60 -22.07
CA VAL A 86 0.80 -5.76 -21.27
C VAL A 86 2.23 -5.57 -20.77
N TRP A 87 3.14 -5.13 -21.63
CA TRP A 87 4.55 -4.94 -21.26
C TRP A 87 4.74 -3.82 -20.23
N LYS A 88 4.04 -2.70 -20.37
CA LYS A 88 4.15 -1.58 -19.42
C LYS A 88 3.48 -1.89 -18.09
N SER A 89 2.28 -2.46 -18.08
CA SER A 89 1.60 -2.87 -16.86
C SER A 89 2.40 -3.96 -16.14
N PHE A 90 2.93 -4.94 -16.88
CA PHE A 90 3.84 -5.94 -16.32
C PHE A 90 5.09 -5.29 -15.74
N SER A 91 5.78 -4.41 -16.48
CA SER A 91 7.01 -3.78 -15.99
C SER A 91 6.75 -2.93 -14.74
N LEU A 92 5.67 -2.15 -14.72
CA LEU A 92 5.30 -1.31 -13.59
C LEU A 92 5.05 -2.14 -12.33
N VAL A 93 4.23 -3.19 -12.45
CA VAL A 93 3.90 -4.10 -11.33
C VAL A 93 5.13 -4.90 -10.92
N PHE A 94 5.87 -5.43 -11.90
CA PHE A 94 7.09 -6.19 -11.67
C PHE A 94 8.12 -5.37 -10.91
N PHE A 95 8.39 -4.12 -11.29
CA PHE A 95 9.31 -3.25 -10.56
C PHE A 95 8.76 -2.82 -9.20
N ALA A 96 7.45 -2.57 -9.08
CA ALA A 96 6.82 -2.23 -7.81
C ALA A 96 6.88 -3.38 -6.79
N GLU A 97 6.78 -4.62 -7.26
CA GLU A 97 6.82 -5.84 -6.44
C GLU A 97 8.16 -6.58 -6.53
N TRP A 98 9.16 -6.01 -7.21
CA TRP A 98 10.42 -6.72 -7.48
C TRP A 98 11.15 -6.97 -6.15
N GLY A 99 11.26 -8.25 -5.80
CA GLY A 99 11.91 -8.63 -4.55
C GLY A 99 11.06 -8.40 -3.30
N ASP A 100 9.74 -8.27 -3.43
CA ASP A 100 8.87 -8.36 -2.25
C ASP A 100 8.95 -9.76 -1.62
N ARG A 101 8.69 -9.82 -0.32
CA ARG A 101 8.73 -11.05 0.48
C ARG A 101 7.80 -12.12 -0.08
N SER A 102 6.69 -11.73 -0.69
CA SER A 102 5.76 -12.64 -1.38
C SER A 102 6.41 -13.38 -2.57
N MET A 103 7.25 -12.69 -3.35
CA MET A 103 7.98 -13.26 -4.49
C MET A 103 9.04 -14.26 -4.02
N LEU A 104 9.82 -13.91 -2.99
CA LEU A 104 10.82 -14.81 -2.39
C LEU A 104 10.17 -16.02 -1.71
N ALA A 105 9.05 -15.83 -1.01
CA ALA A 105 8.27 -16.92 -0.41
C ALA A 105 7.74 -17.89 -1.47
N THR A 106 7.27 -17.36 -2.61
CA THR A 106 6.77 -18.17 -3.72
C THR A 106 7.87 -18.98 -4.40
N ILE A 107 9.06 -18.39 -4.59
CA ILE A 107 10.23 -19.10 -5.14
C ILE A 107 10.71 -20.19 -4.17
N ALA A 108 10.81 -19.88 -2.88
CA ALA A 108 11.21 -20.84 -1.85
C ALA A 108 10.21 -22.02 -1.74
N LEU A 109 8.91 -21.73 -1.81
CA LEU A 109 7.87 -22.75 -1.77
C LEU A 109 7.82 -23.57 -3.06
N GLY A 110 7.99 -22.93 -4.23
CA GLY A 110 8.08 -23.59 -5.53
C GLY A 110 9.35 -24.42 -5.73
N ALA A 111 10.42 -24.13 -4.98
CA ALA A 111 11.62 -24.96 -4.93
C ALA A 111 11.45 -26.18 -3.99
N ALA A 112 10.58 -26.09 -2.98
CA ALA A 112 10.30 -27.16 -2.01
C ALA A 112 9.11 -28.07 -2.38
N GLN A 113 8.24 -27.65 -3.30
CA GLN A 113 7.00 -28.33 -3.72
C GLN A 113 6.86 -28.27 -5.25
N SER A 114 5.85 -28.93 -5.83
CA SER A 114 5.59 -28.82 -7.28
C SER A 114 5.26 -27.37 -7.67
N PRO A 115 5.98 -26.75 -8.64
CA PRO A 115 5.77 -25.35 -9.04
C PRO A 115 4.33 -25.03 -9.49
N TRP A 116 3.67 -25.99 -10.14
CA TRP A 116 2.29 -25.88 -10.59
C TRP A 116 1.27 -25.78 -9.44
N GLY A 117 1.52 -26.47 -8.32
CA GLY A 117 0.67 -26.38 -7.13
C GLY A 117 0.79 -25.03 -6.42
N VAL A 118 2.00 -24.48 -6.38
CA VAL A 118 2.26 -23.16 -5.77
C VAL A 118 1.64 -22.04 -6.61
N ALA A 119 1.80 -22.10 -7.94
CA ALA A 119 1.22 -21.10 -8.84
C ALA A 119 -0.32 -21.08 -8.76
N SER A 120 -0.96 -22.24 -8.82
CA SER A 120 -2.43 -22.33 -8.73
C SER A 120 -2.96 -21.89 -7.36
N GLY A 121 -2.26 -22.25 -6.27
CA GLY A 121 -2.60 -21.80 -4.91
C GLY A 121 -2.46 -20.29 -4.74
N ALA A 122 -1.39 -19.68 -5.26
CA ALA A 122 -1.17 -18.24 -5.19
C ALA A 122 -2.26 -17.46 -5.95
N ILE A 123 -2.61 -17.91 -7.17
CA ILE A 123 -3.68 -17.29 -7.96
C ILE A 123 -5.02 -17.40 -7.24
N ALA A 124 -5.38 -18.60 -6.75
CA ALA A 124 -6.64 -18.81 -6.06
C ALA A 124 -6.72 -18.00 -4.75
N GLY A 125 -5.65 -17.99 -3.96
CA GLY A 125 -5.57 -17.21 -2.72
C GLY A 125 -5.67 -15.71 -2.96
N HIS A 126 -4.99 -15.19 -3.98
CA HIS A 126 -5.04 -13.78 -4.34
C HIS A 126 -6.45 -13.37 -4.81
N LEU A 127 -7.07 -14.15 -5.70
CA LEU A 127 -8.45 -13.89 -6.15
C LEU A 127 -9.44 -13.89 -4.98
N PHE A 128 -9.28 -14.83 -4.04
CA PHE A 128 -10.13 -14.90 -2.87
C PHE A 128 -9.95 -13.69 -1.94
N ALA A 129 -8.69 -13.31 -1.67
CA ALA A 129 -8.37 -12.13 -0.86
C ALA A 129 -8.93 -10.85 -1.49
N THR A 130 -8.75 -10.67 -2.81
CA THR A 130 -9.27 -9.49 -3.53
C THR A 130 -10.80 -9.46 -3.51
N THR A 131 -11.46 -10.61 -3.67
CA THR A 131 -12.93 -10.68 -3.59
C THR A 131 -13.43 -10.23 -2.22
N ILE A 132 -12.82 -10.74 -1.14
CA ILE A 132 -13.17 -10.33 0.23
C ILE A 132 -12.88 -8.85 0.45
N ALA A 133 -11.75 -8.34 -0.03
CA ALA A 133 -11.39 -6.94 0.11
C ALA A 133 -12.39 -6.01 -0.60
N ILE A 134 -12.84 -6.37 -1.81
CA ILE A 134 -13.83 -5.58 -2.56
C ILE A 134 -15.19 -5.62 -1.87
N LEU A 135 -15.68 -6.80 -1.46
CA LEU A 135 -16.97 -6.91 -0.78
C LEU A 135 -16.96 -6.22 0.59
N GLY A 136 -15.90 -6.44 1.37
CA GLY A 136 -15.69 -5.80 2.67
C GLY A 136 -15.54 -4.29 2.54
N GLY A 137 -14.75 -3.83 1.58
CA GLY A 137 -14.56 -2.41 1.28
C GLY A 137 -15.85 -1.73 0.84
N ALA A 138 -16.64 -2.37 -0.05
CA ALA A 138 -17.94 -1.85 -0.48
C ALA A 138 -18.93 -1.76 0.68
N PHE A 139 -18.98 -2.77 1.56
CA PHE A 139 -19.85 -2.73 2.74
C PHE A 139 -19.41 -1.63 3.73
N LEU A 140 -18.10 -1.50 3.95
CA LEU A 140 -17.52 -0.52 4.87
C LEU A 140 -17.69 0.92 4.36
N ALA A 141 -17.55 1.14 3.05
CA ALA A 141 -17.76 2.44 2.40
C ALA A 141 -19.21 2.93 2.48
N ASN A 142 -20.19 2.01 2.54
CA ASN A 142 -21.59 2.39 2.75
C ASN A 142 -21.90 2.81 4.20
N TYR A 143 -21.07 2.39 5.17
CA TYR A 143 -21.31 2.65 6.59
C TYR A 143 -20.43 3.76 7.18
N ILE A 144 -19.23 3.97 6.63
CA ILE A 144 -18.27 4.94 7.16
C ILE A 144 -18.35 6.27 6.39
N SER A 145 -18.61 7.36 7.12
CA SER A 145 -18.53 8.73 6.59
C SER A 145 -17.09 9.10 6.23
N GLU A 146 -16.89 9.80 5.12
CA GLU A 146 -15.58 10.30 4.66
C GLU A 146 -14.79 11.03 5.77
N LYS A 147 -15.50 11.73 6.67
CA LYS A 147 -14.91 12.37 7.86
C LYS A 147 -14.23 11.36 8.79
N LEU A 148 -14.91 10.24 9.07
CA LEU A 148 -14.37 9.18 9.93
C LEU A 148 -13.17 8.51 9.28
N VAL A 149 -13.17 8.31 7.96
CA VAL A 149 -12.01 7.77 7.23
C VAL A 149 -10.81 8.71 7.38
N GLY A 150 -11.02 10.02 7.20
CA GLY A 150 -9.96 11.02 7.34
C GLY A 150 -9.41 11.12 8.77
N TYR A 151 -10.27 11.07 9.80
CA TYR A 151 -9.83 11.04 11.19
C TYR A 151 -9.09 9.76 11.56
N LEU A 152 -9.61 8.59 11.17
CA LEU A 152 -8.99 7.30 11.44
C LEU A 152 -7.64 7.18 10.73
N GLY A 153 -7.57 7.55 9.45
CA GLY A 153 -6.33 7.56 8.67
C GLY A 153 -5.28 8.48 9.29
N GLY A 154 -5.67 9.72 9.61
CA GLY A 154 -4.80 10.68 10.26
C GLY A 154 -4.29 10.21 11.63
N ALA A 155 -5.18 9.65 12.46
CA ALA A 155 -4.80 9.06 13.74
C ALA A 155 -3.83 7.89 13.57
N LEU A 156 -4.07 7.02 12.58
CA LEU A 156 -3.19 5.87 12.29
C LEU A 156 -1.78 6.33 11.90
N PHE A 157 -1.67 7.34 11.04
CA PHE A 157 -0.39 7.91 10.64
C PHE A 157 0.38 8.50 11.83
N LEU A 158 -0.30 9.20 12.74
CA LEU A 158 0.32 9.73 13.96
C LEU A 158 0.78 8.61 14.91
N VAL A 159 -0.03 7.57 15.08
CA VAL A 159 0.34 6.40 15.90
C VAL A 159 1.56 5.69 15.33
N PHE A 160 1.63 5.50 14.01
CA PHE A 160 2.81 4.93 13.37
C PHE A 160 4.04 5.83 13.51
N CYS A 161 3.87 7.15 13.39
CA CYS A 161 4.94 8.10 13.63
C CYS A 161 5.49 7.99 15.06
N CYS A 162 4.63 8.01 16.07
CA CYS A 162 5.03 7.85 17.48
C CYS A 162 5.69 6.49 17.74
N SER A 163 5.14 5.41 17.18
CA SER A 163 5.70 4.06 17.34
C SER A 163 7.10 3.96 16.73
N HIS A 164 7.32 4.59 15.57
CA HIS A 164 8.63 4.64 14.93
C HIS A 164 9.64 5.43 15.77
N ILE A 165 9.27 6.62 16.26
CA ILE A 165 10.14 7.43 17.13
C ILE A 165 10.50 6.67 18.41
N PHE A 166 9.53 6.01 19.04
CA PHE A 166 9.75 5.21 20.25
C PHE A 166 10.70 4.03 20.00
N TRP A 167 10.49 3.31 18.90
CA TRP A 167 11.37 2.21 18.49
C TRP A 167 12.80 2.68 18.19
N SER A 168 12.94 3.81 17.48
CA SER A 168 14.23 4.43 17.18
C SER A 168 14.96 4.86 18.46
N PHE A 169 14.26 5.44 19.43
CA PHE A 169 14.81 5.81 20.73
C PHE A 169 15.29 4.58 21.53
N LEU A 170 14.52 3.48 21.53
CA LEU A 170 14.87 2.26 22.25
C LEU A 170 16.08 1.53 21.66
N ILE A 171 16.30 1.62 20.35
CA ILE A 171 17.48 1.06 19.68
C ILE A 171 18.75 1.89 19.93
N ASN A 172 18.60 3.21 20.10
CA ASN A 172 19.71 4.14 20.30
C ASN A 172 20.15 4.27 21.78
N SER A 173 19.40 3.68 22.71
CA SER A 173 19.71 3.65 24.16
C SER A 173 20.31 2.32 24.60
#